data_AF-A0A4P9WGD4-F1
#
_entry.id   AF-A0A4P9WGD4-F1
#
_cell.length_a   1.000
_cell.length_b   1.000
_cell.length_c   1.000
_cell.angle_alpha   90.00
_cell.angle_beta   90.00
_cell.angle_gamma   90.00
#
_symmetry.space_group_name_H-M   'P 1'
#
loop_
_entity.id
_entity.type
_entity.pdbx_description
1 polymer ?
#
loop_
_entity_poly.entity_id
_entity_poly.type
_entity_poly.pdbx_seq_one_letter_code
_entity_poly.pdbx_strand_id
1 'polypeptide(L)'
;MLTTLLKTAHLSLLCVGTSSAAPTGQQCIVAHTPGRDDFANVNAAFTTCNGGGTVVSSPIAATGLSNVDIVIDGTVTFPYNNANWNSQLPYWQIQGTNVHISGTGSVTTDGQLWWDN
;
A
#
# COMPACT_ATOMS: atom_id res chain seq x y z
N MET A 1 -2.19 11.71 -66.79
CA MET A 1 -1.88 10.89 -65.60
C MET A 1 -1.57 11.82 -64.45
N LEU A 2 -2.44 11.89 -63.44
CA LEU A 2 -2.18 12.63 -62.21
C LEU A 2 -2.54 11.69 -61.06
N THR A 3 -1.53 11.09 -60.44
CA THR A 3 -1.68 10.16 -59.31
C THR A 3 -1.57 10.96 -58.02
N THR A 4 -2.70 11.15 -57.34
CA THR A 4 -2.78 11.81 -56.04
C THR A 4 -2.35 10.83 -54.95
N LEU A 5 -1.21 11.07 -54.32
CA LEU A 5 -0.73 10.30 -53.16
C LEU A 5 -1.57 10.68 -51.92
N LEU A 6 -2.47 9.79 -51.50
CA LEU A 6 -3.19 9.90 -50.24
C LEU A 6 -2.24 9.47 -49.10
N LYS A 7 -1.72 10.42 -48.32
CA LYS A 7 -0.97 10.13 -47.08
C LYS A 7 -1.97 9.72 -45.99
N THR A 8 -2.00 8.44 -45.66
CA THR A 8 -2.68 7.91 -44.48
C THR A 8 -2.00 8.43 -43.21
N ALA A 9 -2.71 9.29 -42.47
CA ALA A 9 -2.31 9.69 -41.13
C ALA A 9 -2.67 8.57 -40.15
N HIS A 10 -1.66 7.91 -39.59
CA HIS A 10 -1.82 6.94 -38.53
C HIS A 10 -2.10 7.68 -37.21
N LEU A 11 -3.34 7.60 -36.74
CA LEU A 11 -3.74 8.11 -35.44
C LEU A 11 -3.45 7.02 -34.40
N SER A 12 -2.28 7.11 -33.76
CA SER A 12 -1.92 6.24 -32.63
C SER A 12 -2.74 6.63 -31.40
N LEU A 13 -3.72 5.79 -31.07
CA LEU A 13 -4.54 5.92 -29.85
C LEU A 13 -3.66 5.55 -28.64
N LEU A 14 -3.29 6.55 -27.85
CA LEU A 14 -2.62 6.35 -26.57
C LEU A 14 -3.63 5.74 -25.59
N CYS A 15 -3.53 4.43 -25.32
CA CYS A 15 -4.20 3.81 -24.18
C CYS A 15 -3.58 4.39 -22.91
N VAL A 16 -4.16 5.46 -22.37
CA VAL A 16 -3.88 5.91 -21.02
C VAL A 16 -4.31 4.77 -20.09
N GLY A 17 -3.34 4.10 -19.49
CA GLY A 17 -3.60 3.06 -18.50
C GLY A 17 -4.47 3.66 -17.40
N THR A 18 -5.67 3.14 -17.24
CA THR A 18 -6.57 3.54 -16.17
C THR A 18 -6.03 2.94 -14.88
N SER A 19 -5.10 3.64 -14.24
CA SER A 19 -4.82 3.44 -12.82
C SER A 19 -6.12 3.76 -12.09
N SER A 20 -6.88 2.71 -11.73
CA SER A 20 -8.09 2.80 -10.94
C SER A 20 -7.72 3.32 -9.55
N ALA A 21 -7.66 4.64 -9.38
CA ALA A 21 -7.66 5.24 -8.06
C ALA A 21 -8.92 4.77 -7.31
N ALA A 22 -8.78 4.43 -6.03
CA ALA A 22 -9.94 4.21 -5.18
C ALA A 22 -10.84 5.47 -5.21
N PRO A 23 -12.16 5.31 -5.10
CA PRO A 23 -13.07 6.43 -4.97
C PRO A 23 -12.60 7.38 -3.86
N THR A 24 -12.64 8.68 -4.11
CA THR A 24 -12.28 9.69 -3.09
C THR A 24 -13.09 9.46 -1.82
N GLY A 25 -12.41 9.25 -0.69
CA GLY A 25 -13.04 8.97 0.61
C GLY A 25 -13.35 7.50 0.89
N GLN A 26 -12.93 6.57 0.02
CA GLN A 26 -12.99 5.13 0.30
C GLN A 26 -12.15 4.81 1.55
N GLN A 27 -12.75 4.12 2.53
CA GLN A 27 -12.03 3.60 3.69
C GLN A 27 -11.82 2.09 3.56
N CYS A 28 -10.57 1.65 3.72
CA CYS A 28 -10.20 0.25 3.82
C CYS A 28 -9.79 -0.04 5.27
N ILE A 29 -10.70 -0.62 6.05
CA ILE A 29 -10.46 -1.02 7.43
C ILE A 29 -9.88 -2.43 7.44
N VAL A 30 -8.72 -2.60 8.07
CA VAL A 30 -8.12 -3.93 8.24
C VAL A 30 -8.93 -4.77 9.21
N ALA A 31 -9.33 -5.95 8.75
CA ALA A 31 -9.91 -6.97 9.60
C ALA A 31 -8.84 -7.57 10.52
N HIS A 32 -9.12 -7.59 11.82
CA HIS A 32 -8.28 -8.27 12.81
C HIS A 32 -8.72 -9.71 13.02
N THR A 33 -7.75 -10.62 13.05
CA THR A 33 -7.94 -12.05 13.27
C THR A 33 -7.27 -12.45 14.59
N PRO A 34 -8.03 -12.59 15.69
CA PRO A 34 -7.45 -12.87 17.00
C PRO A 34 -6.54 -14.11 17.00
N GLY A 35 -5.32 -13.93 17.50
CA GLY A 35 -4.32 -15.00 17.61
C GLY A 35 -3.74 -15.48 16.28
N ARG A 36 -3.98 -14.77 15.17
CA ARG A 36 -3.43 -15.08 13.85
C ARG A 36 -2.70 -13.87 13.27
N ASP A 37 -1.89 -14.15 12.24
CA ASP A 37 -1.23 -13.13 11.45
C ASP A 37 -2.25 -12.41 10.55
N ASP A 38 -2.32 -11.08 10.68
CA ASP A 38 -3.20 -10.22 9.89
C ASP A 38 -2.57 -9.77 8.56
N PHE A 39 -1.41 -10.33 8.20
CA PHE A 39 -0.64 -9.88 7.05
C PHE A 39 -1.48 -9.84 5.75
N ALA A 40 -2.25 -10.88 5.47
CA ALA A 40 -3.08 -10.92 4.28
C ALA A 40 -4.15 -9.81 4.25
N ASN A 41 -4.75 -9.49 5.41
CA ASN A 41 -5.80 -8.48 5.53
C ASN A 41 -5.24 -7.07 5.32
N VAL A 42 -4.04 -6.81 5.85
CA VAL A 42 -3.33 -5.54 5.67
C VAL A 42 -2.97 -5.30 4.20
N ASN A 43 -2.37 -6.29 3.53
CA ASN A 43 -2.01 -6.17 2.12
C ASN A 43 -3.23 -5.96 1.23
N ALA A 44 -4.34 -6.63 1.53
CA ALA A 44 -5.59 -6.42 0.82
C ALA A 44 -6.08 -4.97 0.97
N ALA A 45 -6.09 -4.42 2.18
CA ALA A 45 -6.49 -3.03 2.42
C ALA A 45 -5.61 -2.02 1.66
N PHE A 46 -4.28 -2.17 1.73
CA PHE A 46 -3.37 -1.30 0.99
C PHE A 46 -3.51 -1.43 -0.53
N THR A 47 -3.76 -2.65 -1.05
CA THR A 47 -3.98 -2.86 -2.48
C THR A 47 -5.28 -2.19 -2.94
N THR A 48 -6.36 -2.28 -2.15
CA THR A 48 -7.66 -1.70 -2.48
C THR A 48 -7.66 -0.16 -2.38
N CYS A 49 -6.94 0.42 -1.42
CA CYS A 49 -6.92 1.86 -1.16
C CYS A 49 -5.60 2.54 -1.56
N ASN A 50 -4.82 1.98 -2.51
CA ASN A 50 -3.52 2.52 -2.89
C ASN A 50 -3.56 3.91 -3.59
N GLY A 51 -4.73 4.40 -4.00
CA GLY A 51 -4.89 5.71 -4.62
C GLY A 51 -6.14 6.45 -4.14
N GLY A 52 -6.03 7.59 -3.46
CA GLY A 52 -7.18 8.43 -3.08
C GLY A 52 -8.06 7.94 -1.93
N GLY A 53 -7.65 6.87 -1.24
CA GLY A 53 -8.39 6.25 -0.14
C GLY A 53 -7.68 6.39 1.22
N THR A 54 -8.39 6.04 2.29
CA THR A 54 -7.87 5.98 3.66
C THR A 54 -7.73 4.52 4.09
N VAL A 55 -6.56 4.14 4.59
CA VAL A 55 -6.27 2.80 5.11
C VAL A 55 -6.21 2.87 6.64
N VAL A 56 -7.12 2.18 7.33
CA VAL A 56 -7.11 2.09 8.80
C VAL A 56 -6.55 0.73 9.17
N SER A 57 -5.30 0.68 9.65
CA SER A 57 -4.49 -0.54 9.43
C SER A 57 -3.37 -0.79 10.45
N SER A 58 -3.09 -2.08 10.63
CA SER A 58 -1.80 -2.64 11.04
C SER A 58 -0.88 -2.89 9.81
N PRO A 59 0.41 -3.22 9.90
CA PRO A 59 1.41 -2.77 8.92
C PRO A 59 1.96 -3.84 7.96
N ILE A 60 2.24 -3.46 6.70
CA ILE A 60 3.10 -4.15 5.71
C ILE A 60 3.63 -3.13 4.68
N ALA A 61 4.74 -3.49 4.01
CA ALA A 61 5.26 -2.87 2.80
C ALA A 61 4.17 -2.45 1.80
N ALA A 62 3.88 -1.15 1.77
CA ALA A 62 2.92 -0.51 0.89
C ALA A 62 3.67 0.47 -0.02
N THR A 63 3.79 0.12 -1.29
CA THR A 63 4.48 0.94 -2.31
C THR A 63 3.49 1.38 -3.37
N GLY A 64 3.82 2.47 -4.08
CA GLY A 64 2.95 3.03 -5.12
C GLY A 64 1.72 3.76 -4.58
N LEU A 65 1.73 4.19 -3.31
CA LEU A 65 0.63 4.93 -2.70
C LEU A 65 0.52 6.34 -3.31
N SER A 66 -0.70 6.84 -3.49
CA SER A 66 -0.96 8.19 -3.99
C SER A 66 -2.18 8.81 -3.32
N ASN A 67 -2.01 9.92 -2.61
CA ASN A 67 -3.09 10.58 -1.85
C ASN A 67 -3.78 9.61 -0.86
N VAL A 68 -2.98 9.01 0.00
CA VAL A 68 -3.46 8.00 0.96
C VAL A 68 -3.25 8.49 2.38
N ASP A 69 -4.30 8.42 3.18
CA ASP A 69 -4.23 8.61 4.63
C ASP A 69 -4.16 7.24 5.31
N ILE A 70 -3.15 7.03 6.14
CA ILE A 70 -3.01 5.81 6.95
C ILE A 70 -3.33 6.18 8.41
N VAL A 71 -4.36 5.58 8.98
CA VAL A 71 -4.79 5.83 10.36
C VAL A 71 -4.49 4.61 11.23
N ILE A 72 -3.70 4.82 12.29
CA ILE A 72 -3.32 3.79 13.26
C ILE A 72 -3.93 4.17 14.62
N ASP A 73 -5.09 3.61 14.94
CA ASP A 73 -5.76 3.86 16.24
C ASP A 73 -5.66 2.67 17.21
N GLY A 74 -5.19 1.52 16.74
CA GLY A 74 -4.91 0.33 17.55
C GLY A 74 -3.42 0.11 17.82
N THR A 75 -3.08 -1.08 18.32
CA THR A 75 -1.69 -1.52 18.41
C THR A 75 -1.32 -2.39 17.23
N VAL A 76 -0.17 -2.06 16.67
CA VAL A 76 0.50 -2.76 15.62
C VAL A 76 1.70 -3.48 16.22
N THR A 77 1.76 -4.81 16.09
CA THR A 77 2.85 -5.60 16.68
C THR A 77 3.65 -6.32 15.59
N PHE A 78 4.96 -6.09 15.57
CA PHE A 78 5.91 -6.88 14.78
C PHE A 78 6.61 -7.91 15.66
N PRO A 79 6.28 -9.21 15.52
CA PRO A 79 6.85 -10.25 16.37
C PRO A 79 8.30 -10.57 16.01
N TYR A 80 9.08 -10.91 17.04
CA TYR A 80 10.44 -11.43 16.90
C TYR A 80 10.43 -12.75 16.11
N ASN A 81 11.39 -12.88 15.18
CA ASN A 81 11.69 -14.14 14.49
C ASN A 81 10.47 -14.85 13.85
N ASN A 82 9.61 -14.10 13.17
CA ASN A 82 8.76 -14.72 12.15
C ASN A 82 9.71 -15.25 11.05
N ALA A 83 9.64 -16.54 10.73
CA ALA A 83 10.54 -17.23 9.78
C ALA A 83 10.55 -16.63 8.37
N ASN A 84 9.69 -15.65 8.09
CA ASN A 84 9.53 -14.98 6.82
C ASN A 84 10.19 -13.58 6.76
N TRP A 85 10.85 -13.11 7.82
CA TRP A 85 11.52 -11.80 7.80
C TRP A 85 12.82 -11.84 6.98
N ASN A 86 12.93 -10.96 5.98
CA ASN A 86 14.16 -10.71 5.27
C ASN A 86 14.95 -9.61 5.99
N SER A 87 16.13 -9.93 6.53
CA SER A 87 16.99 -9.00 7.27
C SER A 87 17.54 -7.84 6.44
N GLN A 88 17.41 -7.89 5.11
CA GLN A 88 17.80 -6.81 4.21
C GLN A 88 16.66 -5.82 3.92
N LEU A 89 15.45 -6.10 4.39
CA LEU A 89 14.27 -5.28 4.14
C LEU A 89 13.77 -4.63 5.46
N PRO A 90 13.16 -3.44 5.38
CA PRO A 90 12.52 -2.84 6.55
C PRO A 90 11.32 -3.68 7.00
N TYR A 91 11.04 -3.71 8.31
CA TYR A 91 9.81 -4.30 8.87
C TYR A 91 8.55 -3.68 8.26
N TRP A 92 8.60 -2.37 8.04
CA TRP A 92 7.54 -1.62 7.39
C TRP A 92 8.13 -0.64 6.38
N GLN A 93 7.69 -0.75 5.13
CA GLN A 93 7.96 0.23 4.10
C GLN A 93 6.66 0.94 3.72
N ILE A 94 6.67 2.27 3.75
CA ILE A 94 5.57 3.10 3.23
C ILE A 94 6.19 4.02 2.20
N GLN A 95 5.76 3.89 0.95
CA GLN A 95 6.31 4.66 -0.16
C GLN A 95 5.22 5.13 -1.11
N GLY A 96 5.19 6.43 -1.36
CA GLY A 96 4.20 7.04 -2.23
C GLY A 96 4.32 8.56 -2.33
N THR A 97 3.36 9.16 -3.00
CA THR A 97 3.21 10.62 -3.10
C THR A 97 2.01 11.07 -2.26
N ASN A 98 2.20 12.12 -1.44
CA ASN A 98 1.14 12.65 -0.58
C ASN A 98 0.52 11.57 0.32
N VAL A 99 1.38 10.90 1.10
CA VAL A 99 0.97 9.90 2.10
C VAL A 99 1.05 10.53 3.47
N HIS A 100 -0.03 10.44 4.25
CA HIS A 100 -0.08 10.93 5.62
C HIS A 100 -0.31 9.78 6.56
N ILE A 101 0.34 9.80 7.71
CA ILE A 101 0.14 8.81 8.78
C ILE A 101 -0.33 9.56 10.01
N SER A 102 -1.41 9.09 10.63
CA SER A 102 -2.02 9.70 11.81
C SER A 102 -2.65 8.64 12.71
N GLY A 103 -3.29 9.07 13.80
CA GLY A 103 -3.98 8.21 14.76
C GLY A 103 -3.40 8.30 16.17
N THR A 104 -4.08 7.66 17.12
CA THR A 104 -3.69 7.64 18.54
C THR A 104 -3.08 6.32 19.00
N GLY A 105 -2.91 5.39 18.08
CA GLY A 105 -2.41 4.04 18.32
C GLY A 105 -0.91 3.97 18.51
N SER A 106 -0.39 2.74 18.46
CA SER A 106 1.02 2.45 18.68
C SER A 106 1.56 1.42 17.70
N VAL A 107 2.84 1.55 17.37
CA VAL A 107 3.62 0.53 16.69
C VAL A 107 4.62 -0.01 17.69
N THR A 108 4.55 -1.30 17.97
CA THR A 108 5.48 -2.00 18.84
C THR A 108 6.19 -3.10 18.06
N THR A 109 7.43 -3.32 18.46
CA THR A 109 8.26 -4.41 17.94
C THR A 109 8.79 -5.19 19.13
N ASP A 110 9.14 -6.45 18.94
CA ASP A 110 9.86 -7.22 19.94
C ASP A 110 11.36 -6.87 19.94
N GLY A 111 11.68 -5.57 19.91
CA GLY A 111 13.05 -5.06 19.76
C GLY A 111 14.04 -5.55 20.82
N GLN A 112 13.55 -5.83 22.03
CA GLN A 112 14.39 -6.39 23.10
C GLN A 112 14.90 -7.79 22.75
N LEU A 113 14.05 -8.65 22.18
CA LEU A 113 14.46 -9.99 21.77
C LEU A 113 15.51 -9.96 20.66
N TRP A 114 15.48 -8.93 19.80
CA TRP A 114 16.53 -8.68 18.81
C TRP A 114 17.84 -8.18 19.42
N TRP A 115 17.79 -7.43 20.51
CA TRP A 115 18.99 -6.91 21.18
C TRP A 115 19.72 -8.01 21.97
N ASP A 116 18.95 -8.92 22.57
CA ASP A 116 19.48 -9.98 23.43
C ASP A 116 20.13 -11.14 22.65
N ASN A 117 19.93 -11.22 21.33
CA ASN A 117 20.42 -12.29 20.45
C ASN A 117 21.41 -11.79 19.40
#